data_AF-A0A378YBT6-F1
#
_entry.id   AF-A0A378YBT6-F1
#
_cell.length_a   1.000
_cell.length_b   1.000
_cell.length_c   1.000
_cell.angle_alpha   90.00
_cell.angle_beta   90.00
_cell.angle_gamma   90.00
#
_symmetry.space_group_name_H-M   'P 1'
#
loop_
_entity.id
_entity.type
_entity.pdbx_description
1 polymer ?
#
loop_
_entity_poly.entity_id
_entity_poly.type
_entity_poly.pdbx_seq_one_letter_code
_entity_poly.pdbx_strand_id
1 'polypeptide(L)'
;MYVRALSLLDFRSWERADLELPPGRTVFLGSNGNGKTNLVEAVGYLATLGSHRVAADAPLIRIGASRARIGATVVNSGRELRVDVELNQGSANRAQINRSPVRRTREILGILQTVLFAPEDLSLVRGDPGERRRFLDELATARLPRLAGVRADYDKVLRQRSALLKSAGRHARSRGGSGAELSTLDVWDGHLAAHGAVLLAQRLRLVHELHPHLAQAYSGIAPESRPATIGYRSATLPPEFLDPARAPRDDDVEVLESILLRELSTARPKELERGVCLVGPHRDDLDLMLGSAPAKGFASHGESWSFALALRLGAFELLRTQGSDPVLILDDVFAELDRRRRTALAAVAATAEQVLITAAVPEDVPPELDANPLRVETSGDADRRISHIAVPAR
;
A
#
# COMPACT_ATOMS: atom_id res chain seq x y z
N MET A 1 -16.74 -4.75 7.06
CA MET A 1 -16.34 -5.93 6.27
C MET A 1 -15.44 -6.79 7.15
N TYR A 2 -15.43 -8.11 6.95
CA TYR A 2 -14.50 -9.01 7.65
C TYR A 2 -14.08 -10.21 6.79
N VAL A 3 -12.91 -10.78 7.08
CA VAL A 3 -12.46 -12.07 6.56
C VAL A 3 -13.05 -13.15 7.44
N ARG A 4 -13.97 -13.97 6.91
CA ARG A 4 -14.56 -15.10 7.62
C ARG A 4 -13.62 -16.30 7.67
N ALA A 5 -12.87 -16.55 6.60
CA ALA A 5 -11.96 -17.68 6.53
C ALA A 5 -10.70 -17.34 5.74
N LEU A 6 -9.56 -17.88 6.17
CA LEU A 6 -8.25 -17.78 5.51
C LEU A 6 -7.70 -19.18 5.25
N SER A 7 -7.25 -19.44 4.02
CA SER A 7 -6.60 -20.68 3.63
C SER A 7 -5.25 -20.42 2.97
N LEU A 8 -4.21 -21.11 3.41
CA LEU A 8 -2.85 -21.02 2.86
C LEU A 8 -2.37 -22.39 2.40
N LEU A 9 -1.60 -22.42 1.32
CA LEU A 9 -0.85 -23.59 0.86
C LEU A 9 0.53 -23.14 0.40
N ASP A 10 1.58 -23.72 0.96
CA ASP A 10 2.98 -23.43 0.61
C ASP A 10 3.34 -21.93 0.64
N PHE A 11 2.74 -21.17 1.56
CA PHE A 11 2.97 -19.73 1.71
C PHE A 11 3.92 -19.46 2.89
N ARG A 12 5.07 -18.83 2.61
CA ARG A 12 6.11 -18.53 3.61
C ARG A 12 6.50 -19.78 4.41
N SER A 13 6.29 -19.77 5.73
CA SER A 13 6.54 -20.90 6.64
C SER A 13 5.34 -21.84 6.79
N TRP A 14 4.22 -21.59 6.12
CA TRP A 14 3.00 -22.40 6.21
C TRP A 14 2.95 -23.40 5.06
N GLU A 15 3.06 -24.68 5.37
CA GLU A 15 2.75 -25.75 4.39
C GLU A 15 1.25 -25.74 4.09
N ARG A 16 0.42 -25.66 5.14
CA ARG A 16 -1.03 -25.52 5.02
C ARG A 16 -1.59 -24.78 6.24
N ALA A 17 -2.59 -23.92 6.00
CA ALA A 17 -3.41 -23.33 7.06
C ALA A 17 -4.85 -23.25 6.58
N ASP A 18 -5.82 -23.55 7.44
CA ASP A 18 -7.24 -23.34 7.20
C ASP A 18 -7.83 -22.77 8.51
N LEU A 19 -8.18 -21.49 8.50
CA LEU A 19 -8.61 -20.73 9.68
C LEU A 19 -10.01 -20.17 9.46
N GLU A 20 -10.88 -20.32 10.46
CA GLU A 20 -12.11 -19.53 10.58
C GLU A 20 -11.82 -18.35 11.52
N LEU A 21 -12.19 -17.16 11.08
CA LEU A 21 -11.92 -15.88 11.72
C LEU A 21 -13.26 -15.16 11.93
N PRO A 22 -13.84 -15.20 13.14
CA PRO A 22 -15.06 -14.46 13.41
C PRO A 22 -14.80 -12.95 13.32
N PRO A 23 -15.87 -12.13 13.21
CA PRO A 23 -15.79 -10.70 13.50
C PRO A 23 -15.22 -10.45 14.91
N GLY A 24 -14.71 -9.25 15.14
CA GLY A 24 -14.04 -8.86 16.38
C GLY A 24 -12.52 -8.97 16.29
N ARG A 25 -11.87 -9.11 17.45
CA ARG A 25 -10.42 -9.00 17.58
C ARG A 25 -9.83 -10.39 17.74
N THR A 26 -8.94 -10.78 16.83
CA THR A 26 -8.19 -12.05 16.92
C THR A 26 -6.72 -11.71 17.09
N VAL A 27 -6.06 -12.37 18.05
CA VAL A 27 -4.61 -12.23 18.25
C VAL A 27 -3.89 -13.55 17.96
N PHE A 28 -2.97 -13.52 17.01
CA PHE A 28 -2.01 -14.59 16.76
C PHE A 28 -0.85 -14.43 17.74
N LEU A 29 -0.66 -15.40 18.64
CA LEU A 29 0.34 -15.38 19.70
C LEU A 29 1.42 -16.45 19.48
N GLY A 30 2.68 -16.11 19.69
CA GLY A 30 3.78 -17.07 19.56
C GLY A 30 5.13 -16.39 19.37
N SER A 31 6.23 -17.12 19.59
CA SER A 31 7.58 -16.54 19.52
C SER A 31 7.90 -15.90 18.17
N ASN A 32 8.89 -15.02 18.15
CA ASN A 32 9.39 -14.42 16.92
C ASN A 32 9.89 -15.49 15.95
N GLY A 33 9.53 -15.36 14.68
CA GLY A 33 9.82 -16.36 13.66
C GLY A 33 8.82 -17.51 13.57
N ASN A 34 7.78 -17.57 14.43
CA ASN A 34 6.76 -18.63 14.33
C ASN A 34 5.79 -18.48 13.14
N GLY A 35 5.86 -17.37 12.39
CA GLY A 35 5.05 -17.17 11.19
C GLY A 35 3.71 -16.47 11.42
N LYS A 36 3.52 -15.81 12.57
CA LYS A 36 2.34 -14.96 12.88
C LYS A 36 2.13 -13.89 11.79
N THR A 37 3.18 -13.12 11.52
CA THR A 37 3.21 -12.09 10.47
C THR A 37 2.85 -12.65 9.10
N ASN A 38 3.17 -13.92 8.80
CA ASN A 38 2.83 -14.51 7.52
C ASN A 38 1.31 -14.65 7.33
N LEU A 39 0.53 -14.87 8.40
CA LEU A 39 -0.93 -14.94 8.31
C LEU A 39 -1.53 -13.60 7.91
N VAL A 40 -1.12 -12.53 8.61
CA VAL A 40 -1.62 -11.17 8.33
C VAL A 40 -1.05 -10.59 7.04
N GLU A 41 0.19 -10.94 6.67
CA GLU A 41 0.78 -10.64 5.37
C GLU A 41 -0.05 -11.24 4.23
N ALA A 42 -0.55 -12.47 4.40
CA ALA A 42 -1.37 -13.11 3.39
C ALA A 42 -2.72 -12.38 3.18
N VAL A 43 -3.35 -11.92 4.26
CA VAL A 43 -4.57 -11.10 4.21
C VAL A 43 -4.28 -9.75 3.53
N GLY A 44 -3.21 -9.07 3.92
CA GLY A 44 -2.78 -7.82 3.27
C GLY A 44 -2.47 -8.01 1.78
N TYR A 45 -1.83 -9.13 1.41
CA TYR A 45 -1.52 -9.44 0.02
C TYR A 45 -2.78 -9.59 -0.84
N LEU A 46 -3.84 -10.23 -0.34
CA LEU A 46 -5.10 -10.33 -1.08
C LEU A 46 -5.77 -8.97 -1.31
N ALA A 47 -5.56 -8.01 -0.40
CA ALA A 47 -6.10 -6.66 -0.52
C ALA A 47 -5.31 -5.76 -1.49
N THR A 48 -4.00 -5.97 -1.63
CA THR A 48 -3.10 -5.04 -2.37
C THR A 48 -2.37 -5.67 -3.55
N LEU A 49 -2.32 -7.00 -3.63
CA LEU A 49 -1.44 -7.79 -4.51
C LEU A 49 0.05 -7.48 -4.33
N GLY A 50 0.45 -7.12 -3.11
CA GLY A 50 1.83 -6.85 -2.74
C GLY A 50 2.10 -7.19 -1.27
N SER A 51 3.37 -7.44 -0.95
CA SER A 51 3.83 -7.64 0.43
C SER A 51 4.37 -6.34 1.00
N HIS A 52 4.09 -6.07 2.29
CA HIS A 52 4.70 -4.97 3.03
C HIS A 52 6.17 -5.22 3.40
N ARG A 53 6.63 -6.48 3.28
CA ARG A 53 7.96 -6.92 3.73
C ARG A 53 8.94 -7.14 2.59
N VAL A 54 8.46 -7.52 1.41
CA VAL A 54 9.30 -7.86 0.26
C VAL A 54 8.74 -7.28 -1.04
N ALA A 55 9.64 -6.87 -1.94
CA ALA A 55 9.27 -6.24 -3.21
C ALA A 55 8.84 -7.23 -4.31
N ALA A 56 9.11 -8.53 -4.14
CA ALA A 56 8.81 -9.57 -5.12
C ALA A 56 8.07 -10.74 -4.47
N ASP A 57 7.33 -11.51 -5.26
CA ASP A 57 6.50 -12.61 -4.75
C ASP A 57 7.30 -13.90 -4.45
N ALA A 58 8.47 -14.09 -5.05
CA ALA A 58 9.23 -15.33 -4.90
C ALA A 58 9.55 -15.70 -3.43
N PRO A 59 9.93 -14.74 -2.54
CA PRO A 59 10.12 -15.01 -1.12
C PRO A 59 8.82 -15.35 -0.34
N LEU A 60 7.65 -15.16 -0.95
CA LEU A 60 6.36 -15.54 -0.37
C LEU A 60 6.05 -17.03 -0.58
N ILE A 61 6.74 -17.68 -1.51
CA ILE A 61 6.60 -19.12 -1.77
C ILE A 61 7.50 -19.88 -0.78
N ARG A 62 6.96 -20.92 -0.16
CA ARG A 62 7.69 -21.77 0.78
C ARG A 62 8.92 -22.38 0.12
N ILE A 63 10.01 -22.47 0.87
CA ILE A 63 11.26 -23.06 0.38
C ILE A 63 11.01 -24.50 -0.08
N GLY A 64 11.46 -24.81 -1.31
CA GLY A 64 11.26 -26.11 -1.95
C GLY A 64 9.95 -26.28 -2.70
N ALA A 65 9.01 -25.33 -2.58
CA ALA A 65 7.79 -25.29 -3.40
C ALA A 65 8.00 -24.43 -4.66
N SER A 66 7.25 -24.75 -5.72
CA SER A 66 7.25 -23.98 -6.97
C SER A 66 6.09 -22.98 -7.09
N ARG A 67 5.13 -23.06 -6.17
CA ARG A 67 3.93 -22.22 -6.11
C ARG A 67 3.41 -22.13 -4.69
N ALA A 68 2.64 -21.08 -4.41
CA ALA A 68 1.90 -20.90 -3.17
C ALA A 68 0.46 -20.50 -3.48
N ARG A 69 -0.47 -20.76 -2.58
CA ARG A 69 -1.85 -20.26 -2.67
C ARG A 69 -2.26 -19.53 -1.41
N ILE A 70 -2.93 -18.41 -1.61
CA ILE A 70 -3.57 -17.62 -0.58
C ILE A 70 -5.04 -17.51 -0.95
N GLY A 71 -5.94 -17.88 -0.06
CA GLY A 71 -7.37 -17.78 -0.28
C GLY A 71 -8.06 -17.17 0.93
N ALA A 72 -9.01 -16.28 0.71
CA ALA A 72 -9.83 -15.73 1.78
C ALA A 72 -11.30 -15.67 1.37
N THR A 73 -12.16 -15.86 2.36
CA THR A 73 -13.61 -15.66 2.23
C THR A 73 -13.96 -14.37 2.95
N VAL A 74 -14.44 -13.39 2.21
CA VAL A 74 -14.69 -12.03 2.68
C VAL A 74 -16.19 -11.80 2.73
N VAL A 75 -16.66 -11.23 3.84
CA VAL A 75 -18.05 -10.84 4.04
C VAL A 75 -18.13 -9.32 4.09
N ASN A 76 -18.95 -8.73 3.22
CA ASN A 76 -19.25 -7.30 3.24
C ASN A 76 -20.76 -7.09 3.08
N SER A 77 -21.38 -6.41 4.04
CA SER A 77 -22.82 -6.11 4.03
C SER A 77 -23.70 -7.35 3.77
N GLY A 78 -23.33 -8.48 4.40
CA GLY A 78 -24.03 -9.77 4.27
C GLY A 78 -23.73 -10.56 3.00
N ARG A 79 -22.91 -10.04 2.07
CA ARG A 79 -22.49 -10.77 0.86
C ARG A 79 -21.14 -11.43 1.09
N GLU A 80 -21.04 -12.71 0.74
CA GLU A 80 -19.81 -13.49 0.82
C GLU A 80 -19.17 -13.63 -0.56
N LEU A 81 -17.87 -13.33 -0.65
CA LEU A 81 -17.04 -13.58 -1.83
C LEU A 81 -15.77 -14.29 -1.42
N ARG A 82 -15.41 -15.35 -2.15
CA ARG A 82 -14.11 -15.99 -2.01
C ARG A 82 -13.13 -15.45 -3.05
N VAL A 83 -11.95 -15.05 -2.60
CA VAL A 83 -10.82 -14.68 -3.46
C VAL A 83 -9.68 -15.66 -3.24
N ASP A 84 -9.07 -16.11 -4.32
CA ASP A 84 -7.90 -16.99 -4.29
C ASP A 84 -6.82 -16.42 -5.21
N VAL A 85 -5.57 -16.42 -4.76
CA VAL A 85 -4.39 -16.07 -5.55
C VAL A 85 -3.40 -17.22 -5.51
N GLU A 86 -2.94 -17.63 -6.69
CA GLU A 86 -1.81 -18.56 -6.86
C GLU A 86 -0.57 -17.76 -7.27
N LEU A 87 0.45 -17.82 -6.41
CA LEU A 87 1.77 -17.27 -6.68
C LEU A 87 2.61 -18.32 -7.39
N ASN A 88 3.22 -17.95 -8.51
CA ASN A 88 3.99 -18.89 -9.32
C ASN A 88 5.45 -18.48 -9.42
N GLN A 89 6.36 -19.43 -9.19
CA GLN A 89 7.77 -19.19 -9.44
C GLN A 89 8.04 -19.16 -10.96
N GLY A 90 8.60 -18.06 -11.45
CA GLY A 90 9.03 -17.94 -12.85
C GLY A 90 7.91 -17.79 -13.89
N SER A 91 6.64 -17.67 -13.47
CA SER A 91 5.51 -17.39 -14.37
C SER A 91 4.51 -16.43 -13.72
N ALA A 92 3.52 -15.97 -14.49
CA ALA A 92 2.54 -15.01 -13.99
C ALA A 92 1.63 -15.62 -12.91
N ASN A 93 1.34 -14.84 -11.87
CA ASN A 93 0.36 -15.19 -10.86
C ASN A 93 -1.04 -15.27 -11.45
N ARG A 94 -1.90 -16.05 -10.81
CA ARG A 94 -3.30 -16.25 -11.21
C ARG A 94 -4.22 -15.92 -10.04
N ALA A 95 -5.43 -15.47 -10.34
CA ALA A 95 -6.45 -15.26 -9.31
C ALA A 95 -7.80 -15.82 -9.73
N GLN A 96 -8.65 -16.05 -8.73
CA GLN A 96 -10.00 -16.53 -8.89
C GLN A 96 -10.95 -15.77 -7.96
N ILE A 97 -12.19 -15.56 -8.39
CA ILE A 97 -13.30 -15.08 -7.58
C ILE A 97 -14.36 -16.18 -7.57
N ASN A 98 -14.77 -16.64 -6.40
CA ASN A 98 -15.70 -17.77 -6.22
C ASN A 98 -15.29 -18.97 -7.08
N ARG A 99 -13.99 -19.33 -7.04
CA ARG A 99 -13.36 -20.41 -7.83
C ARG A 99 -13.36 -20.22 -9.34
N SER A 100 -13.91 -19.12 -9.85
CA SER A 100 -13.88 -18.78 -11.27
C SER A 100 -12.62 -17.96 -11.59
N PRO A 101 -11.80 -18.36 -12.56
CA PRO A 101 -10.59 -17.61 -12.91
C PRO A 101 -10.92 -16.22 -13.45
N VAL A 102 -10.18 -15.21 -13.01
CA VAL A 102 -10.25 -13.85 -13.57
C VAL A 102 -9.22 -13.66 -14.67
N ARG A 103 -9.47 -12.70 -15.57
CA ARG A 103 -8.57 -12.47 -16.72
C ARG A 103 -7.27 -11.77 -16.29
N ARG A 104 -7.35 -10.88 -15.30
CA ARG A 104 -6.23 -10.15 -14.71
C ARG A 104 -6.33 -10.25 -13.19
N THR A 105 -5.21 -10.56 -12.53
CA THR A 105 -5.15 -10.72 -11.06
C THR A 105 -5.73 -9.52 -10.30
N ARG A 106 -5.52 -8.30 -10.82
CA ARG A 106 -6.04 -7.04 -10.25
C ARG A 106 -7.56 -6.94 -10.15
N GLU A 107 -8.32 -7.83 -10.81
CA GLU A 107 -9.78 -7.87 -10.72
C GLU A 107 -10.28 -8.24 -9.31
N ILE A 108 -9.43 -8.80 -8.45
CA ILE A 108 -9.80 -9.07 -7.05
C ILE A 108 -9.71 -7.84 -6.14
N LEU A 109 -9.01 -6.78 -6.58
CA LEU A 109 -8.77 -5.60 -5.75
C LEU A 109 -10.09 -4.91 -5.40
N GLY A 110 -10.23 -4.49 -4.15
CA GLY A 110 -11.45 -3.90 -3.60
C GLY A 110 -12.48 -4.90 -3.06
N ILE A 111 -12.32 -6.21 -3.30
CA ILE A 111 -13.15 -7.22 -2.63
C ILE A 111 -12.81 -7.27 -1.14
N LEU A 112 -11.51 -7.24 -0.83
CA LEU A 112 -10.98 -7.07 0.51
C LEU A 112 -10.32 -5.70 0.61
N GLN A 113 -10.69 -4.93 1.64
CA GLN A 113 -10.00 -3.72 2.04
C GLN A 113 -9.36 -3.95 3.40
N THR A 114 -8.09 -3.55 3.54
CA THR A 114 -7.33 -3.67 4.79
C THR A 114 -6.59 -2.39 5.10
N VAL A 115 -6.39 -2.10 6.38
CA VAL A 115 -5.36 -1.16 6.82
C VAL A 115 -4.38 -1.90 7.72
N LEU A 116 -3.14 -1.97 7.27
CA LEU A 116 -2.05 -2.66 7.96
C LEU A 116 -1.14 -1.65 8.66
N PHE A 117 -0.89 -1.93 9.94
CA PHE A 117 0.08 -1.26 10.78
C PHE A 117 1.22 -2.23 11.04
N ALA A 118 2.44 -1.84 10.70
CA ALA A 118 3.62 -2.66 10.91
C ALA A 118 4.87 -1.82 11.22
N PRO A 119 5.92 -2.40 11.83
CA PRO A 119 7.21 -1.76 12.06
C PRO A 119 7.79 -1.02 10.85
N GLU A 120 7.57 -1.54 9.65
CA GLU A 120 8.05 -0.96 8.40
C GLU A 120 7.42 0.40 8.06
N ASP A 121 6.30 0.77 8.68
CA ASP A 121 5.60 2.04 8.42
C ASP A 121 6.44 3.27 8.79
N LEU A 122 7.47 3.13 9.63
CA LEU A 122 8.41 4.21 9.90
C LEU A 122 9.11 4.71 8.62
N SER A 123 9.23 3.84 7.60
CA SER A 123 9.76 4.19 6.28
C SER A 123 8.88 5.18 5.51
N LEU A 124 7.58 5.29 5.81
CA LEU A 124 6.71 6.33 5.23
C LEU A 124 7.23 7.73 5.57
N VAL A 125 7.74 7.88 6.80
CA VAL A 125 8.23 9.17 7.32
C VAL A 125 9.71 9.38 7.01
N ARG A 126 10.54 8.37 7.27
CA ARG A 126 12.00 8.50 7.20
C ARG A 126 12.59 8.04 5.87
N GLY A 127 11.86 7.21 5.13
CA GLY A 127 12.30 6.61 3.88
C GLY A 127 12.20 7.54 2.69
N ASP A 128 12.31 6.92 1.52
CA ASP A 128 12.36 7.61 0.24
C ASP A 128 10.96 7.90 -0.32
N PRO A 129 10.85 8.84 -1.27
CA PRO A 129 9.57 9.18 -1.92
C PRO A 129 8.79 7.98 -2.48
N GLY A 130 9.49 6.89 -2.83
CA GLY A 130 8.87 5.66 -3.31
C GLY A 130 7.87 5.05 -2.32
N GLU A 131 8.17 5.08 -1.01
CA GLU A 131 7.30 4.53 0.03
C GLU A 131 6.00 5.32 0.16
N ARG A 132 6.11 6.66 0.13
CA ARG A 132 4.93 7.54 0.19
C ARG A 132 4.08 7.47 -1.07
N ARG A 133 4.70 7.38 -2.26
CA ARG A 133 3.95 7.13 -3.51
C ARG A 133 3.23 5.80 -3.47
N ARG A 134 3.88 4.73 -2.98
CA ARG A 134 3.25 3.41 -2.81
C ARG A 134 2.05 3.50 -1.88
N PHE A 135 2.18 4.16 -0.73
CA PHE A 135 1.07 4.39 0.19
C PHE A 135 -0.12 5.10 -0.47
N LEU A 136 0.12 6.19 -1.21
CA LEU A 136 -0.93 6.90 -1.94
C LEU A 136 -1.58 6.00 -3.01
N ASP A 137 -0.78 5.25 -3.76
CA ASP A 137 -1.28 4.39 -4.84
C ASP A 137 -2.11 3.22 -4.30
N GLU A 138 -1.68 2.61 -3.20
CA GLU A 138 -2.42 1.54 -2.51
C GLU A 138 -3.74 2.05 -1.95
N LEU A 139 -3.72 3.19 -1.25
CA LEU A 139 -4.93 3.78 -0.67
C LEU A 139 -5.91 4.25 -1.76
N ALA A 140 -5.41 4.86 -2.85
CA ALA A 140 -6.23 5.22 -4.00
C ALA A 140 -6.86 3.98 -4.67
N THR A 141 -6.09 2.89 -4.80
CA THR A 141 -6.57 1.63 -5.39
C THR A 141 -7.59 0.94 -4.49
N ALA A 142 -7.41 0.95 -3.16
CA ALA A 142 -8.37 0.42 -2.22
C ALA A 142 -9.74 1.11 -2.36
N ARG A 143 -9.75 2.42 -2.60
CA ARG A 143 -10.97 3.21 -2.82
C ARG A 143 -11.55 3.07 -4.21
N LEU A 144 -10.69 3.00 -5.22
CA LEU A 144 -11.04 2.96 -6.64
C LEU A 144 -10.22 1.87 -7.35
N PRO A 145 -10.66 0.59 -7.31
CA PRO A 145 -9.88 -0.54 -7.84
C PRO A 145 -9.47 -0.41 -9.31
N ARG A 146 -10.24 0.33 -10.11
CA ARG A 146 -9.91 0.62 -11.52
C ARG A 146 -8.55 1.33 -11.69
N LEU A 147 -8.06 2.04 -10.67
CA LEU A 147 -6.77 2.75 -10.73
C LEU A 147 -5.57 1.81 -10.82
N ALA A 148 -5.68 0.57 -10.35
CA ALA A 148 -4.67 -0.45 -10.60
C ALA A 148 -4.43 -0.65 -12.11
N GLY A 149 -5.48 -0.45 -12.91
CA GLY A 149 -5.37 -0.47 -14.37
C GLY A 149 -4.59 0.69 -14.94
N VAL A 150 -5.00 1.90 -14.58
CA VAL A 150 -4.36 3.15 -15.00
C VAL A 150 -2.88 3.16 -14.61
N ARG A 151 -2.55 2.73 -13.40
CA ARG A 151 -1.15 2.65 -12.94
C ARG A 151 -0.32 1.67 -13.76
N ALA A 152 -0.84 0.48 -14.04
CA ALA A 152 -0.14 -0.51 -14.85
C ALA A 152 0.10 0.00 -16.28
N ASP A 153 -0.87 0.71 -16.86
CA ASP A 153 -0.76 1.29 -18.19
C ASP A 153 0.24 2.47 -18.20
N TYR A 154 0.22 3.33 -17.17
CA TYR A 154 1.22 4.38 -16.95
C TYR A 154 2.64 3.81 -16.84
N ASP A 155 2.86 2.79 -16.00
CA ASP A 155 4.17 2.17 -15.79
C ASP A 155 4.69 1.49 -17.07
N LYS A 156 3.78 0.94 -17.89
CA LYS A 156 4.12 0.38 -19.21
C LYS A 156 4.56 1.49 -20.16
N VAL A 157 3.79 2.56 -20.28
CA VAL A 157 4.10 3.71 -21.14
C VAL A 157 5.41 4.36 -20.72
N LEU A 158 5.60 4.59 -19.42
CA LEU A 158 6.83 5.16 -18.86
C LEU A 158 8.07 4.34 -19.22
N ARG A 159 7.98 3.00 -19.13
CA ARG A 159 9.08 2.11 -19.53
C ARG A 159 9.38 2.19 -21.02
N GLN A 160 8.36 2.16 -21.88
CA GLN A 160 8.54 2.25 -23.33
C GLN A 160 9.14 3.59 -23.75
N ARG A 161 8.60 4.68 -23.20
CA ARG A 161 9.11 6.03 -23.42
C ARG A 161 10.55 6.18 -22.94
N SER A 162 10.87 5.69 -21.74
CA SER A 162 12.24 5.76 -21.20
C SER A 162 13.24 4.95 -22.02
N ALA A 163 12.82 3.82 -22.59
CA ALA A 163 13.66 3.05 -23.52
C ALA A 163 13.93 3.84 -24.82
N LEU A 164 12.88 4.49 -25.35
CA LEU A 164 12.98 5.32 -26.56
C LEU A 164 13.86 6.56 -26.34
N LEU A 165 13.78 7.22 -25.18
CA LEU A 165 14.68 8.33 -24.83
C LEU A 165 16.15 7.90 -24.84
N LYS A 166 16.46 6.69 -24.33
CA LYS A 166 17.82 6.14 -24.34
C LYS A 166 18.32 5.85 -25.75
N SER A 167 17.47 5.33 -26.65
CA SER A 167 17.86 5.08 -28.03
C SER A 167 17.98 6.37 -28.83
N ALA A 168 17.01 7.27 -28.75
CA ALA A 168 16.99 8.55 -29.47
C ALA A 168 18.14 9.47 -29.03
N GLY A 169 18.43 9.52 -27.72
CA GLY A 169 19.56 10.29 -27.18
C GLY A 169 20.93 9.83 -27.70
N ARG A 170 21.08 8.53 -28.03
CA ARG A 170 22.31 8.02 -28.68
C ARG A 170 22.42 8.44 -30.14
N HIS A 171 21.32 8.41 -30.90
CA HIS A 171 21.29 8.77 -32.32
C HIS A 171 21.38 10.28 -32.57
N ALA A 172 20.83 11.11 -31.68
CA ALA A 172 20.97 12.56 -31.74
C ALA A 172 22.45 13.00 -31.68
N ARG A 173 23.30 12.26 -30.94
CA ARG A 173 24.75 12.51 -30.84
C ARG A 173 25.53 12.06 -32.07
N SER A 174 24.97 11.17 -32.90
CA SER A 174 25.65 10.63 -34.10
C SER A 174 25.26 11.33 -35.42
N ARG A 175 24.71 12.55 -35.36
CA ARG A 175 24.34 13.42 -36.51
C ARG A 175 23.29 12.85 -37.50
N GLY A 176 22.46 11.91 -37.06
CA GLY A 176 21.43 11.28 -37.92
C GLY A 176 20.05 11.12 -37.29
N GLY A 177 19.68 11.95 -36.31
CA GLY A 177 18.39 11.85 -35.60
C GLY A 177 17.19 12.11 -36.50
N SER A 178 16.38 11.08 -36.71
CA SER A 178 15.26 11.00 -37.66
C SER A 178 13.97 11.60 -37.08
N GLY A 179 13.22 12.38 -37.87
CA GLY A 179 11.91 12.92 -37.48
C GLY A 179 10.89 11.86 -37.03
N ALA A 180 11.09 10.60 -37.42
CA ALA A 180 10.23 9.47 -37.03
C ALA A 180 10.36 9.07 -35.54
N GLU A 181 11.54 9.21 -34.94
CA GLU A 181 11.72 8.93 -33.50
C GLU A 181 11.04 10.00 -32.64
N LEU A 182 11.09 11.26 -33.08
CA LEU A 182 10.44 12.38 -32.41
C LEU A 182 8.91 12.26 -32.48
N SER A 183 8.35 11.91 -33.65
CA SER A 183 6.90 11.67 -33.77
C SER A 183 6.42 10.49 -32.91
N THR A 184 7.27 9.46 -32.74
CA THR A 184 6.95 8.34 -31.86
C THR A 184 6.97 8.77 -30.39
N LEU A 185 7.91 9.64 -29.99
CA LEU A 185 7.93 10.25 -28.65
C LEU A 185 6.66 11.08 -28.39
N ASP A 186 6.15 11.83 -29.37
CA ASP A 186 4.91 12.60 -29.23
C ASP A 186 3.70 11.71 -28.89
N VAL A 187 3.58 10.53 -29.52
CA VAL A 187 2.53 9.56 -29.21
C VAL A 187 2.66 9.03 -27.78
N TRP A 188 3.89 8.72 -27.35
CA TRP A 188 4.12 8.26 -25.97
C TRP A 188 3.91 9.36 -24.93
N ASP A 189 4.20 10.62 -25.26
CA ASP A 189 3.91 11.78 -24.41
C ASP A 189 2.40 11.92 -24.20
N GLY A 190 1.61 11.78 -25.28
CA GLY A 190 0.14 11.70 -25.21
C GLY A 190 -0.35 10.63 -24.24
N HIS A 191 0.08 9.39 -24.42
CA HIS A 191 -0.32 8.29 -23.52
C HIS A 191 0.16 8.48 -22.07
N LEU A 192 1.37 9.01 -21.88
CA LEU A 192 1.94 9.24 -20.55
C LEU A 192 1.16 10.34 -19.82
N ALA A 193 0.82 11.42 -20.52
CA ALA A 193 0.04 12.52 -19.98
C ALA A 193 -1.38 12.08 -19.63
N ALA A 194 -2.07 11.36 -20.53
CA ALA A 194 -3.43 10.88 -20.30
C ALA A 194 -3.53 9.98 -19.04
N HIS A 195 -2.67 8.97 -18.92
CA HIS A 195 -2.68 8.11 -17.73
C HIS A 195 -2.12 8.83 -16.49
N GLY A 196 -1.11 9.67 -16.66
CA GLY A 196 -0.48 10.43 -15.59
C GLY A 196 -1.44 11.43 -14.95
N ALA A 197 -2.27 12.10 -15.74
CA ALA A 197 -3.27 13.05 -15.28
C ALA A 197 -4.32 12.39 -14.39
N VAL A 198 -4.81 11.20 -14.78
CA VAL A 198 -5.76 10.44 -13.96
C VAL A 198 -5.14 10.04 -12.62
N LEU A 199 -3.91 9.53 -12.60
CA LEU A 199 -3.22 9.19 -11.35
C LEU A 199 -3.02 10.42 -10.47
N LEU A 200 -2.60 11.52 -11.07
CA LEU A 200 -2.29 12.74 -10.38
C LEU A 200 -3.54 13.38 -9.77
N ALA A 201 -4.64 13.49 -10.52
CA ALA A 201 -5.92 13.97 -10.03
C ALA A 201 -6.39 13.18 -8.80
N GLN A 202 -6.24 11.84 -8.84
CA GLN A 202 -6.63 10.99 -7.73
C GLN A 202 -5.71 11.11 -6.53
N ARG A 203 -4.39 11.29 -6.72
CA ARG A 203 -3.45 11.56 -5.62
C ARG A 203 -3.73 12.91 -4.96
N LEU A 204 -3.97 13.97 -5.73
CA LEU A 204 -4.31 15.29 -5.19
C LEU A 204 -5.62 15.26 -4.40
N ARG A 205 -6.66 14.63 -4.96
CA ARG A 205 -7.93 14.37 -4.26
C ARG A 205 -7.71 13.59 -2.96
N LEU A 206 -6.89 12.55 -3.01
CA LEU A 206 -6.59 11.74 -1.84
C LEU A 206 -5.86 12.55 -0.76
N VAL A 207 -4.91 13.41 -1.12
CA VAL A 207 -4.21 14.28 -0.16
C VAL A 207 -5.18 15.26 0.49
N HIS A 208 -6.06 15.89 -0.30
CA HIS A 208 -7.11 16.78 0.22
C HIS A 208 -8.01 16.08 1.24
N GLU A 209 -8.52 14.89 0.90
CA GLU A 209 -9.46 14.14 1.74
C GLU A 209 -8.77 13.50 2.95
N LEU A 210 -7.51 13.05 2.83
CA LEU A 210 -6.75 12.43 3.92
C LEU A 210 -6.26 13.47 4.95
N HIS A 211 -5.98 14.70 4.52
CA HIS A 211 -5.42 15.76 5.36
C HIS A 211 -6.18 15.97 6.69
N PRO A 212 -7.51 16.18 6.72
CA PRO A 212 -8.23 16.36 7.98
C PRO A 212 -8.18 15.12 8.89
N HIS A 213 -8.28 13.92 8.32
CA HIS A 213 -8.22 12.67 9.08
C HIS A 213 -6.85 12.45 9.73
N LEU A 214 -5.77 12.74 8.99
CA LEU A 214 -4.41 12.72 9.53
C LEU A 214 -4.26 13.70 10.70
N ALA A 215 -4.67 14.96 10.51
CA ALA A 215 -4.49 16.01 11.51
C ALA A 215 -5.21 15.65 12.82
N GLN A 216 -6.45 15.14 12.71
CA GLN A 216 -7.22 14.66 13.85
C GLN A 216 -6.56 13.46 14.53
N ALA A 217 -6.15 12.44 13.77
CA ALA A 217 -5.51 11.25 14.31
C ALA A 217 -4.19 11.61 15.02
N TYR A 218 -3.36 12.46 14.42
CA TYR A 218 -2.09 12.89 15.00
C TYR A 218 -2.29 13.66 16.30
N SER A 219 -3.25 14.59 16.35
CA SER A 219 -3.58 15.34 17.57
C SER A 219 -4.04 14.41 18.71
N GLY A 220 -4.79 13.35 18.41
CA GLY A 220 -5.18 12.34 19.39
C GLY A 220 -4.02 11.50 19.92
N ILE A 221 -3.04 11.16 19.07
CA ILE A 221 -1.86 10.35 19.45
C ILE A 221 -0.79 11.20 20.16
N ALA A 222 -0.61 12.44 19.72
CA ALA A 222 0.48 13.33 20.09
C ALA A 222 0.02 14.78 20.33
N PRO A 223 -0.85 15.02 21.34
CA PRO A 223 -1.47 16.33 21.59
C PRO A 223 -0.46 17.44 21.94
N GLU A 224 0.67 17.07 22.54
CA GLU A 224 1.74 18.00 22.93
C GLU A 224 2.74 18.27 21.79
N SER A 225 2.62 17.55 20.68
CA SER A 225 3.50 17.72 19.52
C SER A 225 2.99 18.83 18.60
N ARG A 226 3.90 19.31 17.74
CA ARG A 226 3.54 20.26 16.68
C ARG A 226 2.47 19.66 15.76
N PRO A 227 1.56 20.45 15.19
CA PRO A 227 0.54 19.94 14.27
C PRO A 227 1.17 19.20 13.09
N ALA A 228 0.62 18.04 12.74
CA ALA A 228 1.00 17.30 11.54
C ALA A 228 0.14 17.75 10.35
N THR A 229 0.79 18.04 9.23
CA THR A 229 0.11 18.33 7.95
C THR A 229 0.76 17.55 6.82
N ILE A 230 -0.01 17.36 5.74
CA ILE A 230 0.46 16.76 4.49
C ILE A 230 0.19 17.67 3.31
N GLY A 231 1.07 17.61 2.33
CA GLY A 231 0.92 18.32 1.06
C GLY A 231 1.46 17.48 -0.10
N TYR A 232 1.01 17.77 -1.31
CA TYR A 232 1.58 17.15 -2.49
C TYR A 232 2.78 17.97 -2.98
N ARG A 233 3.85 17.31 -3.40
CA ARG A 233 5.03 17.96 -3.97
C ARG A 233 5.23 17.49 -5.40
N SER A 234 5.15 18.44 -6.33
CA SER A 234 5.52 18.23 -7.73
C SER A 234 6.34 19.40 -8.25
N ALA A 235 7.34 19.13 -9.07
CA ALA A 235 8.09 20.16 -9.78
C ALA A 235 7.36 20.68 -11.03
N THR A 236 6.26 20.04 -11.42
CA THR A 236 5.56 20.28 -12.70
C THR A 236 4.24 21.02 -12.53
N LEU A 237 3.71 21.07 -11.31
CA LEU A 237 2.39 21.63 -11.05
C LEU A 237 2.43 23.07 -10.56
N PRO A 238 1.45 23.89 -10.96
CA PRO A 238 1.25 25.21 -10.37
C PRO A 238 0.93 25.12 -8.88
N PRO A 239 1.29 26.14 -8.07
CA PRO A 239 1.07 26.14 -6.62
C PRO A 239 -0.37 25.89 -6.19
N GLU A 240 -1.36 26.30 -6.99
CA GLU A 240 -2.78 26.08 -6.70
C GLU A 240 -3.14 24.59 -6.55
N PHE A 241 -2.54 23.71 -7.36
CA PHE A 241 -2.76 22.26 -7.27
C PHE A 241 -2.05 21.62 -6.09
N LEU A 242 -1.07 22.32 -5.49
CA LEU A 242 -0.29 21.82 -4.37
C LEU A 242 -0.89 22.20 -3.01
N ASP A 243 -1.89 23.09 -3.00
CA ASP A 243 -2.63 23.45 -1.79
C ASP A 243 -3.56 22.31 -1.36
N PRO A 244 -3.32 21.64 -0.21
CA PRO A 244 -4.19 20.57 0.26
C PRO A 244 -5.60 21.06 0.61
N ALA A 245 -5.84 22.37 0.76
CA ALA A 245 -7.17 22.93 0.98
C ALA A 245 -7.98 23.08 -0.32
N ARG A 246 -7.36 22.98 -1.49
CA ARG A 246 -8.07 23.06 -2.78
C ARG A 246 -9.01 21.87 -2.95
N ALA A 247 -10.30 22.16 -3.04
CA ALA A 247 -11.30 21.15 -3.38
C ALA A 247 -11.04 20.60 -4.80
N PRO A 248 -11.09 19.26 -5.00
CA PRO A 248 -11.00 18.64 -6.31
C PRO A 248 -12.11 19.11 -7.25
N ARG A 249 -11.81 19.25 -8.54
CA ARG A 249 -12.77 19.63 -9.57
C ARG A 249 -12.94 18.54 -10.61
N ASP A 250 -14.05 18.58 -11.34
CA ASP A 250 -14.38 17.58 -12.35
C ASP A 250 -13.47 17.69 -13.58
N ASP A 251 -13.03 18.90 -13.91
CA ASP A 251 -12.13 19.23 -15.04
C ASP A 251 -10.64 19.08 -14.70
N ASP A 252 -10.30 18.61 -13.49
CA ASP A 252 -8.91 18.47 -13.05
C ASP A 252 -8.10 17.55 -13.96
N VAL A 253 -8.71 16.50 -14.51
CA VAL A 253 -7.99 15.54 -15.35
C VAL A 253 -7.55 16.20 -16.66
N GLU A 254 -8.44 16.91 -17.35
CA GLU A 254 -8.11 17.59 -18.62
C GLU A 254 -7.05 18.70 -18.42
N VAL A 255 -7.16 19.45 -17.32
CA VAL A 255 -6.18 20.50 -16.99
C VAL A 255 -4.81 19.89 -16.68
N LEU A 256 -4.76 18.83 -15.86
CA LEU A 256 -3.51 18.15 -15.52
C LEU A 256 -2.86 17.47 -16.73
N GLU A 257 -3.66 16.90 -17.64
CA GLU A 257 -3.15 16.34 -18.89
C GLU A 257 -2.47 17.41 -19.75
N SER A 258 -3.13 18.57 -19.89
CA SER A 258 -2.58 19.72 -20.64
C SER A 258 -1.28 20.23 -20.03
N ILE A 259 -1.20 20.31 -18.69
CA ILE A 259 0.02 20.68 -17.96
C ILE A 259 1.12 19.65 -18.24
N LEU A 260 0.84 18.35 -18.09
CA LEU A 260 1.82 17.29 -18.31
C LEU A 260 2.37 17.31 -19.75
N LEU A 261 1.52 17.49 -20.76
CA LEU A 261 1.95 17.60 -22.16
C LEU A 261 2.91 18.80 -22.37
N ARG A 262 2.57 19.97 -21.82
CA ARG A 262 3.42 21.16 -21.88
C ARG A 262 4.78 20.93 -21.21
N GLU A 263 4.77 20.34 -20.02
CA GLU A 263 6.00 20.08 -19.26
C GLU A 263 6.86 19.01 -19.93
N LEU A 264 6.27 17.95 -20.51
CA LEU A 264 6.98 16.92 -21.28
C LEU A 264 7.67 17.54 -22.50
N SER A 265 6.97 18.40 -23.25
CA SER A 265 7.53 19.12 -24.38
C SER A 265 8.70 20.01 -23.96
N THR A 266 8.55 20.76 -22.87
CA THR A 266 9.60 21.63 -22.31
C THR A 266 10.82 20.85 -21.83
N ALA A 267 10.61 19.69 -21.20
CA ALA A 267 11.68 18.87 -20.65
C ALA A 267 12.42 18.02 -21.69
N ARG A 268 11.85 17.85 -22.89
CA ARG A 268 12.33 16.92 -23.93
C ARG A 268 13.84 17.00 -24.23
N PRO A 269 14.46 18.18 -24.42
CA PRO A 269 15.90 18.25 -24.69
C PRO A 269 16.73 17.65 -23.54
N LYS A 270 16.36 17.94 -22.29
CA LYS A 270 17.04 17.41 -21.10
C LYS A 270 16.77 15.91 -20.91
N GLU A 271 15.57 15.44 -21.24
CA GLU A 271 15.22 14.02 -21.18
C GLU A 271 15.98 13.18 -22.22
N LEU A 272 16.17 13.71 -23.44
CA LEU A 272 16.98 13.08 -24.49
C LEU A 272 18.46 13.03 -24.11
N GLU A 273 18.99 14.11 -23.55
CA GLU A 273 20.38 14.18 -23.07
C GLU A 273 20.64 13.10 -22.00
N ARG A 274 19.76 13.04 -20.99
CA ARG A 274 19.90 12.15 -19.83
C ARG A 274 19.40 10.72 -20.07
N GLY A 275 18.58 10.50 -21.10
CA GLY A 275 17.95 9.21 -21.38
C GLY A 275 16.98 8.73 -20.30
N VAL A 276 16.31 9.66 -19.61
CA VAL A 276 15.33 9.36 -18.54
C VAL A 276 14.15 10.31 -18.60
N CYS A 277 12.97 9.83 -18.19
CA CYS A 277 11.81 10.68 -18.02
C CYS A 277 11.94 11.52 -16.74
N LEU A 278 11.67 12.82 -16.84
CA LEU A 278 11.82 13.81 -15.79
C LEU A 278 10.49 14.40 -15.33
N VAL A 279 9.41 14.19 -16.08
CA VAL A 279 8.08 14.80 -15.86
C VAL A 279 7.04 13.72 -15.58
N GLY A 280 6.21 13.95 -14.56
CA GLY A 280 5.03 13.13 -14.24
C GLY A 280 5.05 12.51 -12.84
N PRO A 281 3.94 11.87 -12.44
CA PRO A 281 3.68 11.42 -11.06
C PRO A 281 4.70 10.44 -10.47
N HIS A 282 5.54 9.79 -11.29
CA HIS A 282 6.62 8.92 -10.81
C HIS A 282 7.79 9.70 -10.17
N ARG A 283 7.85 11.03 -10.37
CA ARG A 283 8.89 11.93 -9.83
C ARG A 283 8.41 12.73 -8.62
N ASP A 284 7.11 12.78 -8.40
CA ASP A 284 6.46 13.53 -7.33
C ASP A 284 6.62 12.85 -5.96
N ASP A 285 6.20 13.56 -4.91
CA ASP A 285 6.29 13.09 -3.53
C ASP A 285 5.13 13.60 -2.67
N LEU A 286 4.95 12.99 -1.51
CA LEU A 286 4.08 13.48 -0.44
C LEU A 286 4.95 14.17 0.61
N ASP A 287 4.68 15.45 0.87
CA ASP A 287 5.31 16.17 1.97
C ASP A 287 4.61 15.87 3.29
N LEU A 288 5.41 15.58 4.30
CA LEU A 288 5.00 15.32 5.67
C LEU A 288 5.61 16.41 6.55
N MET A 289 4.80 17.23 7.19
CA MET A 289 5.26 18.42 7.91
C MET A 289 4.82 18.37 9.37
N LEU A 290 5.72 18.81 10.27
CA LEU A 290 5.45 19.03 11.70
C LEU A 290 5.64 20.50 12.03
N GLY A 291 4.52 21.21 12.22
CA GLY A 291 4.50 22.66 12.19
C GLY A 291 4.95 23.16 10.81
N SER A 292 6.01 23.96 10.78
CA SER A 292 6.60 24.47 9.53
C SER A 292 7.77 23.66 8.99
N ALA A 293 8.22 22.61 9.70
CA ALA A 293 9.42 21.84 9.34
C ALA A 293 9.05 20.48 8.73
N PRO A 294 9.82 19.98 7.75
CA PRO A 294 9.66 18.61 7.25
C PRO A 294 9.83 17.58 8.37
N ALA A 295 8.98 16.56 8.41
CA ALA A 295 9.10 15.49 9.41
C ALA A 295 10.40 14.69 9.20
N LYS A 296 10.77 14.40 7.95
CA LYS A 296 12.04 13.72 7.64
C LYS A 296 13.22 14.60 8.06
N GLY A 297 14.03 14.11 9.00
CA GLY A 297 15.23 14.78 9.51
C GLY A 297 15.00 15.67 10.73
N PHE A 298 13.77 16.12 11.01
CA PHE A 298 13.47 17.01 12.15
C PHE A 298 12.50 16.40 13.17
N ALA A 299 11.79 15.33 12.82
CA ALA A 299 10.95 14.59 13.76
C ALA A 299 11.83 13.70 14.66
N SER A 300 11.60 13.77 15.97
CA SER A 300 12.09 12.76 16.91
C SER A 300 11.58 11.36 16.52
N HIS A 301 12.15 10.32 17.14
CA HIS A 301 11.72 8.95 16.89
C HIS A 301 10.23 8.74 17.25
N GLY A 302 9.81 9.25 18.41
CA GLY A 302 8.41 9.20 18.83
C GLY A 302 7.48 10.00 17.93
N GLU A 303 7.86 11.21 17.48
CA GLU A 303 7.05 11.98 16.52
C GLU A 303 6.94 11.27 15.16
N SER A 304 8.02 10.63 14.69
CA SER A 304 8.01 9.87 13.43
C SER A 304 7.02 8.70 13.50
N TRP A 305 7.03 7.96 14.62
CA TRP A 305 6.09 6.88 14.87
C TRP A 305 4.64 7.37 14.98
N SER A 306 4.40 8.44 15.74
CA SER A 306 3.07 9.05 15.82
C SER A 306 2.56 9.48 14.43
N PHE A 307 3.44 9.99 13.57
CA PHE A 307 3.08 10.43 12.22
C PHE A 307 2.71 9.23 11.33
N ALA A 308 3.54 8.19 11.32
CA ALA A 308 3.25 6.97 10.56
C ALA A 308 1.92 6.33 11.02
N LEU A 309 1.71 6.25 12.33
CA LEU A 309 0.46 5.77 12.93
C LEU A 309 -0.73 6.65 12.51
N ALA A 310 -0.59 7.97 12.58
CA ALA A 310 -1.63 8.90 12.18
C ALA A 310 -1.99 8.80 10.68
N LEU A 311 -1.00 8.56 9.79
CA LEU A 311 -1.26 8.35 8.36
C LEU A 311 -2.13 7.10 8.13
N ARG A 312 -1.80 6.00 8.81
CA ARG A 312 -2.56 4.75 8.71
C ARG A 312 -3.95 4.86 9.35
N LEU A 313 -4.07 5.52 10.50
CA LEU A 313 -5.38 5.79 11.13
C LEU A 313 -6.23 6.72 10.25
N GLY A 314 -5.62 7.76 9.67
CA GLY A 314 -6.32 8.65 8.75
C GLY A 314 -6.81 7.91 7.49
N ALA A 315 -6.01 6.96 6.98
CA ALA A 315 -6.41 6.09 5.88
C ALA A 315 -7.56 5.14 6.27
N PHE A 316 -7.53 4.60 7.50
CA PHE A 316 -8.62 3.79 8.05
C PHE A 316 -9.93 4.58 8.09
N GLU A 317 -9.94 5.77 8.71
CA GLU A 317 -11.12 6.62 8.77
C GLU A 317 -11.62 7.03 7.37
N LEU A 318 -10.70 7.39 6.47
CA LEU A 318 -11.06 7.73 5.09
C LEU A 318 -11.74 6.56 4.37
N LEU A 319 -11.27 5.32 4.54
CA LEU A 319 -11.89 4.15 3.92
C LEU A 319 -13.28 3.87 4.49
N ARG A 320 -13.50 4.08 5.80
CA ARG A 320 -14.82 3.90 6.44
C ARG A 320 -15.90 4.80 5.84
N THR A 321 -15.52 5.96 5.30
CA THR A 321 -16.47 6.88 4.63
C THR A 321 -17.18 6.24 3.42
N GLN A 322 -16.67 5.12 2.89
CA GLN A 322 -17.28 4.37 1.79
C GLN A 322 -18.40 3.41 2.23
N GLY A 323 -18.71 3.33 3.53
CA GLY A 323 -19.85 2.59 4.06
C GLY A 323 -19.54 1.20 4.61
N SER A 324 -18.28 0.76 4.62
CA SER A 324 -17.86 -0.48 5.30
C SER A 324 -16.50 -0.31 5.96
N ASP A 325 -16.33 -0.90 7.14
CA ASP A 325 -15.03 -0.92 7.82
C ASP A 325 -14.04 -1.82 7.05
N PRO A 326 -12.83 -1.33 6.72
CA PRO A 326 -11.75 -2.20 6.25
C PRO A 326 -11.27 -3.09 7.41
N VAL A 327 -10.71 -4.26 7.09
CA VAL A 327 -10.11 -5.13 8.11
C VAL A 327 -8.84 -4.48 8.65
N LEU A 328 -8.77 -4.28 9.96
CA LEU A 328 -7.62 -3.68 10.62
C LEU A 328 -6.58 -4.76 10.94
N ILE A 329 -5.33 -4.53 10.55
CA ILE A 329 -4.22 -5.46 10.80
C ILE A 329 -3.16 -4.74 11.64
N LEU A 330 -2.82 -5.31 12.79
CA LEU A 330 -1.81 -4.81 13.73
C LEU A 330 -0.69 -5.83 13.85
N ASP A 331 0.39 -5.66 13.07
CA ASP A 331 1.48 -6.63 12.98
C ASP A 331 2.63 -6.25 13.92
N ASP A 332 2.74 -6.91 15.08
CA ASP A 332 3.77 -6.70 16.13
C ASP A 332 3.97 -5.22 16.54
N VAL A 333 2.97 -4.37 16.28
CA VAL A 333 3.08 -2.92 16.45
C VAL A 333 3.03 -2.48 17.92
N PHE A 334 2.32 -3.22 18.79
CA PHE A 334 2.14 -2.79 20.18
C PHE A 334 3.45 -2.80 20.97
N ALA A 335 4.38 -3.71 20.66
CA ALA A 335 5.68 -3.78 21.30
C ALA A 335 6.52 -2.50 21.09
N GLU A 336 6.34 -1.84 19.94
CA GLU A 336 7.09 -0.63 19.52
C GLU A 336 6.50 0.69 20.08
N LEU A 337 5.30 0.63 20.64
CA LEU A 337 4.56 1.83 21.06
C LEU A 337 4.70 2.08 22.57
N ASP A 338 4.74 3.35 22.97
CA ASP A 338 4.58 3.72 24.38
C ASP A 338 3.12 3.58 24.83
N ARG A 339 2.88 3.66 26.14
CA ARG A 339 1.56 3.48 26.75
C ARG A 339 0.48 4.34 26.09
N ARG A 340 0.78 5.62 25.84
CA ARG A 340 -0.22 6.56 25.27
C ARG A 340 -0.58 6.16 23.84
N ARG A 341 0.42 5.85 23.01
CA ARG A 341 0.19 5.42 21.62
C ARG A 341 -0.54 4.07 21.56
N ARG A 342 -0.21 3.12 22.46
CA ARG A 342 -0.92 1.83 22.59
C ARG A 342 -2.40 2.06 22.89
N THR A 343 -2.72 2.91 23.87
CA THR A 343 -4.13 3.21 24.23
C THR A 343 -4.88 3.86 23.07
N ALA A 344 -4.27 4.82 22.36
CA ALA A 344 -4.89 5.46 21.20
C ALA A 344 -5.18 4.46 20.07
N LEU A 345 -4.22 3.58 19.75
CA LEU A 345 -4.40 2.54 18.73
C LEU A 345 -5.46 1.51 19.17
N ALA A 346 -5.45 1.11 20.43
CA ALA A 346 -6.44 0.18 20.98
C ALA A 346 -7.86 0.74 20.91
N ALA A 347 -8.04 2.04 21.19
CA ALA A 347 -9.33 2.71 21.10
C ALA A 347 -9.89 2.64 19.68
N VAL A 348 -9.08 2.90 18.65
CA VAL A 348 -9.54 2.78 17.25
C VAL A 348 -9.82 1.33 16.88
N ALA A 349 -8.93 0.41 17.24
CA ALA A 349 -9.09 -1.02 16.98
C ALA A 349 -10.37 -1.59 17.60
N ALA A 350 -10.79 -1.11 18.78
CA ALA A 350 -12.04 -1.52 19.42
C ALA A 350 -13.30 -1.14 18.61
N THR A 351 -13.22 -0.12 17.74
CA THR A 351 -14.35 0.33 16.91
C THR A 351 -14.45 -0.35 15.55
N ALA A 352 -13.44 -1.14 15.17
CA ALA A 352 -13.40 -1.84 13.90
C ALA A 352 -14.19 -3.15 13.97
N GLU A 353 -14.92 -3.48 12.91
CA GLU A 353 -15.67 -4.74 12.81
C GLU A 353 -14.77 -5.98 12.93
N GLN A 354 -13.53 -5.93 12.40
CA GLN A 354 -12.54 -6.98 12.57
C GLN A 354 -11.13 -6.42 12.72
N VAL A 355 -10.38 -6.99 13.67
CA VAL A 355 -8.96 -6.70 13.90
C VAL A 355 -8.17 -7.99 13.96
N LEU A 356 -7.09 -8.07 13.19
CA LEU A 356 -6.12 -9.16 13.23
C LEU A 356 -4.80 -8.65 13.81
N ILE A 357 -4.40 -9.22 14.94
CA ILE A 357 -3.26 -8.77 15.74
C ILE A 357 -2.19 -9.86 15.72
N THR A 358 -0.92 -9.50 15.56
CA THR A 358 0.19 -10.39 15.88
C THR A 358 0.90 -9.86 17.12
N ALA A 359 1.27 -10.77 18.03
CA ALA A 359 2.08 -10.42 19.19
C ALA A 359 2.97 -11.60 19.60
N ALA A 360 4.20 -11.29 19.99
CA ALA A 360 5.12 -12.29 20.54
C ALA A 360 4.79 -12.63 21.99
N VAL A 361 4.40 -11.62 22.75
CA VAL A 361 4.18 -11.65 24.19
C VAL A 361 2.73 -11.21 24.44
N PRO A 362 1.90 -12.00 25.15
CA PRO A 362 0.50 -11.66 25.42
C PRO A 362 0.32 -10.29 26.08
N GLU A 363 1.24 -9.90 26.97
CA GLU A 363 1.22 -8.67 27.75
C GLU A 363 1.40 -7.40 26.90
N ASP A 364 1.91 -7.52 25.67
CA ASP A 364 1.99 -6.38 24.76
C ASP A 364 0.62 -5.99 24.19
N VAL A 365 -0.35 -6.91 24.19
CA VAL A 365 -1.69 -6.66 23.66
C VAL A 365 -2.54 -6.00 24.75
N PRO A 366 -3.11 -4.81 24.50
CA PRO A 366 -3.96 -4.13 25.48
C PRO A 366 -5.16 -5.00 25.90
N PRO A 367 -5.38 -5.22 27.21
CA PRO A 367 -6.43 -6.11 27.70
C PRO A 367 -7.84 -5.63 27.33
N GLU A 368 -8.05 -4.31 27.23
CA GLU A 368 -9.29 -3.71 26.72
C GLU A 368 -9.69 -4.14 25.30
N LEU A 369 -8.78 -4.74 24.51
CA LEU A 369 -9.13 -5.31 23.21
C LEU A 369 -9.87 -6.63 23.32
N ASP A 370 -9.83 -7.35 24.46
CA ASP A 370 -10.52 -8.63 24.65
C ASP A 370 -10.41 -9.53 23.39
N ALA A 371 -9.16 -9.76 22.97
CA ALA A 371 -8.85 -10.41 21.71
C ALA A 371 -8.82 -11.93 21.88
N ASN A 372 -9.42 -12.65 20.93
CA ASN A 372 -9.42 -14.11 20.92
C ASN A 372 -8.03 -14.65 20.54
N PRO A 373 -7.33 -15.38 21.43
CA PRO A 373 -5.97 -15.83 21.15
C PRO A 373 -5.93 -17.11 20.31
N LEU A 374 -5.13 -17.08 19.25
CA LEU A 374 -4.74 -18.24 18.44
C LEU A 374 -3.22 -18.42 18.57
N ARG A 375 -2.80 -19.55 19.16
CA ARG A 375 -1.38 -19.84 19.34
C ARG A 375 -0.75 -20.35 18.04
N VAL A 376 0.39 -19.79 17.68
CA VAL A 376 1.17 -20.12 16.49
C VAL A 376 2.51 -20.70 16.93
N GLU A 377 2.75 -21.94 16.53
CA GLU A 377 3.96 -22.70 16.85
C GLU A 377 4.68 -23.12 15.57
N THR A 378 5.95 -23.51 15.70
CA THR A 378 6.72 -24.08 14.60
C THR A 378 7.23 -25.46 14.96
N SER A 379 7.33 -26.32 13.96
CA SER A 379 7.95 -27.64 14.06
C SER A 379 8.97 -27.84 12.95
N GLY A 380 9.86 -28.82 13.12
CA GLY A 380 10.93 -29.13 12.16
C GLY A 380 12.24 -28.38 12.41
N ASP A 381 13.24 -28.69 11.59
CA ASP A 381 14.59 -28.12 11.71
C ASP A 381 14.62 -26.64 11.33
N ALA A 382 15.68 -25.93 11.73
CA ALA A 382 15.84 -24.49 11.51
C ALA A 382 15.63 -24.08 10.03
N ASP A 383 16.11 -24.89 9.08
CA ASP A 383 16.03 -24.60 7.64
C ASP A 383 14.71 -25.04 6.99
N ARG A 384 13.84 -25.74 7.73
CA ARG A 384 12.58 -26.31 7.24
C ARG A 384 11.44 -26.12 8.24
N ARG A 385 11.43 -25.01 8.98
CA ARG A 385 10.38 -24.75 9.98
C ARG A 385 9.02 -24.64 9.31
N ILE A 386 8.07 -25.39 9.84
CA ILE A 386 6.67 -25.38 9.40
C ILE A 386 5.81 -24.82 10.53
N SER A 387 5.12 -23.72 10.22
CA SER A 387 4.15 -23.08 11.10
C SER A 387 2.85 -23.87 11.17
N HIS A 388 2.26 -23.93 12.35
CA HIS A 388 0.93 -24.50 12.58
C HIS A 388 0.21 -23.75 13.71
N ILE A 389 -1.12 -23.82 13.73
CA ILE A 389 -1.91 -23.37 14.88
C ILE A 389 -1.86 -24.47 15.94
N ALA A 390 -1.48 -24.11 17.15
CA ALA A 390 -1.48 -25.04 18.26
C ALA A 390 -2.93 -25.40 18.63
N VAL A 391 -3.21 -26.69 18.76
CA VAL A 391 -4.50 -27.16 19.28
C VAL A 391 -4.54 -26.83 20.78
N PRO A 392 -5.62 -26.22 21.30
CA PRO A 392 -5.74 -26.02 22.74
C PRO A 392 -5.57 -27.38 23.44
N ALA A 393 -4.69 -27.44 24.45
CA ALA A 393 -4.58 -28.61 25.29
C ALA A 393 -5.97 -28.87 25.90
N ARG A 394 -6.51 -30.07 25.64
CA ARG A 394 -7.83 -30.48 26.11
C ARG A 394 -7.89 -30.61 27.63
#